data_AF-A0A3B0WZI6-F1
#
_entry.id   AF-A0A3B0WZI6-F1
#
_cell.length_a   1.000
_cell.length_b   1.000
_cell.length_c   1.000
_cell.angle_alpha   90.00
_cell.angle_beta   90.00
_cell.angle_gamma   90.00
#
_symmetry.space_group_name_H-M   'P 1'
#
loop_
_entity.id
_entity.type
_entity.pdbx_description
1 polymer ?
#
loop_
_entity_poly.entity_id
_entity_poly.type
_entity_poly.pdbx_seq_one_letter_code
_entity_poly.pdbx_strand_id
1 'polypeptide(L)'
;LKLLRRELSKQYGKELASLETLEALFPYGVAKQGSRFAGLPVAQLDAELDQSQRLRSVENVASFKEAAVSHYNDQFEFKGKTIKVYASGNLTNPEDWNEELAEVLAQKEGIVLTDEHWKVINYLRKFYFQYGIAPMVKVLFKHMTEELGKYETHEDYVHKLFPGGPAKQGSRIAGLPRPQGCIDG
;
A
#
# COMPACT_ATOMS: atom_id res chain seq x y z
N LEU A 1 31.10 9.71 1.48
CA LEU A 1 31.79 8.60 0.76
C LEU A 1 33.21 8.92 0.28
N LYS A 2 33.48 10.08 -0.36
CA LYS A 2 34.83 10.43 -0.87
C LYS A 2 35.94 10.40 0.20
N LEU A 3 35.68 10.95 1.39
CA LEU A 3 36.63 10.93 2.51
C LEU A 3 36.91 9.52 3.02
N LEU A 4 35.88 8.69 3.19
CA LEU A 4 36.00 7.30 3.62
C LEU A 4 36.86 6.47 2.65
N ARG A 5 36.61 6.59 1.33
CA ARG A 5 37.39 5.90 0.31
C ARG A 5 38.86 6.32 0.33
N ARG A 6 39.14 7.61 0.55
CA ARG A 6 40.51 8.12 0.68
C ARG A 6 41.22 7.50 1.89
N GLU A 7 40.54 7.37 3.02
CA GLU A 7 41.12 6.79 4.23
C GLU A 7 41.33 5.27 4.11
N LEU A 8 40.34 4.54 3.60
CA LEU A 8 40.47 3.11 3.30
C LEU A 8 41.60 2.83 2.31
N SER A 9 41.74 3.68 1.29
CA SER A 9 42.84 3.55 0.33
C SER A 9 44.21 3.77 0.96
N LYS A 10 44.29 4.58 2.01
CA LYS A 10 45.54 4.88 2.73
C LYS A 10 45.91 3.77 3.71
N GLN A 11 44.93 3.15 4.36
CA GLN A 11 45.16 2.14 5.40
C GLN A 11 45.18 0.69 4.86
N TYR A 12 44.35 0.39 3.87
CA TYR A 12 44.10 -0.99 3.41
C TYR A 12 44.28 -1.17 1.89
N GLY A 13 44.69 -0.11 1.18
CA GLY A 13 44.96 -0.16 -0.26
C GLY A 13 43.76 0.18 -1.15
N LYS A 14 44.06 0.47 -2.42
CA LYS A 14 43.09 1.00 -3.39
C LYS A 14 42.01 0.00 -3.80
N GLU A 15 42.32 -1.29 -3.74
CA GLU A 15 41.42 -2.39 -4.13
C GLU A 15 40.20 -2.46 -3.19
N LEU A 16 40.42 -2.37 -1.87
CA LEU A 16 39.34 -2.35 -0.89
C LEU A 16 38.53 -1.04 -0.92
N ALA A 17 39.19 0.07 -1.32
CA ALA A 17 38.56 1.39 -1.41
C ALA A 17 37.85 1.68 -2.75
N SER A 18 37.84 0.69 -3.66
CA SER A 18 37.14 0.80 -4.93
C SER A 18 35.63 0.94 -4.69
N LEU A 19 34.93 1.61 -5.62
CA LEU A 19 33.48 1.78 -5.48
C LEU A 19 32.77 0.44 -5.61
N GLU A 20 33.20 -0.37 -6.59
CA GLU A 20 32.67 -1.70 -6.87
C GLU A 20 32.82 -2.64 -5.68
N THR A 21 34.01 -2.68 -5.05
CA THR A 21 34.25 -3.49 -3.85
C THR A 21 33.35 -3.06 -2.70
N LEU A 22 33.20 -1.75 -2.50
CA LEU A 22 32.37 -1.22 -1.43
C LEU A 22 30.87 -1.43 -1.67
N GLU A 23 30.41 -1.39 -2.91
CA GLU A 23 29.03 -1.71 -3.29
C GLU A 23 28.75 -3.21 -3.14
N ALA A 24 29.72 -4.07 -3.48
CA ALA A 24 29.60 -5.52 -3.26
C ALA A 24 29.55 -5.88 -1.76
N LEU A 25 30.35 -5.21 -0.93
CA LEU A 25 30.36 -5.43 0.53
C LEU A 25 29.13 -4.82 1.23
N PHE A 26 28.62 -3.72 0.70
CA PHE A 26 27.47 -3.00 1.26
C PHE A 26 26.42 -2.77 0.16
N PRO A 27 25.66 -3.82 -0.24
CA PRO A 27 24.69 -3.74 -1.33
C PRO A 27 23.58 -2.70 -1.08
N TYR A 28 23.34 -2.33 0.17
CA TYR A 28 22.36 -1.30 0.55
C TYR A 28 23.02 0.07 0.83
N GLY A 29 24.24 0.27 0.32
CA GLY A 29 25.01 1.50 0.42
C GLY A 29 25.84 1.58 1.69
N VAL A 30 27.12 1.92 1.52
CA VAL A 30 28.12 2.04 2.60
C VAL A 30 27.68 2.97 3.72
N ALA A 31 27.04 4.10 3.39
CA ALA A 31 26.61 5.08 4.40
C ALA A 31 25.48 4.54 5.31
N LYS A 32 24.53 3.79 4.74
CA LYS A 32 23.36 3.27 5.47
C LYS A 32 23.69 1.93 6.14
N GLN A 33 24.23 0.99 5.38
CA GLN A 33 24.55 -0.35 5.88
C GLN A 33 25.80 -0.36 6.75
N GLY A 34 26.85 0.39 6.37
CA GLY A 34 28.10 0.48 7.13
C GLY A 34 27.92 1.17 8.49
N SER A 35 27.16 2.27 8.55
CA SER A 35 26.87 2.95 9.83
C SER A 35 26.09 2.05 10.79
N ARG A 36 25.11 1.28 10.28
CA ARG A 36 24.35 0.31 11.08
C ARG A 36 25.23 -0.79 11.67
N PHE A 37 26.13 -1.35 10.87
CA PHE A 37 27.07 -2.38 11.37
C PHE A 37 28.09 -1.82 12.35
N ALA A 38 28.49 -0.56 12.19
CA ALA A 38 29.40 0.12 13.11
C ALA A 38 28.70 0.67 14.38
N GLY A 39 27.38 0.50 14.53
CA GLY A 39 26.61 1.05 15.63
C GLY A 39 26.54 2.59 15.63
N LEU A 40 26.81 3.22 14.49
CA LEU A 40 26.76 4.67 14.33
C LEU A 40 25.37 5.09 13.84
N PRO A 41 24.78 6.16 14.40
CA PRO A 41 23.55 6.72 13.86
C PRO A 41 23.81 7.21 12.43
N VAL A 42 22.98 6.76 11.48
CA VAL A 42 23.02 7.28 10.11
C VAL A 42 22.67 8.77 10.19
N ALA A 43 23.60 9.64 9.79
CA ALA A 43 23.33 11.07 9.69
C ALA A 43 22.25 11.27 8.61
N GLN A 44 21.03 11.53 9.05
CA GLN A 44 19.91 11.80 8.16
C GLN A 44 19.98 13.24 7.70
N LEU A 45 19.88 13.47 6.38
CA LEU A 45 19.61 14.82 5.87
C LEU A 45 18.21 15.25 6.32
N ASP A 46 17.94 16.55 6.51
CA ASP A 46 16.62 17.03 6.98
C ASP A 46 15.45 16.51 6.12
N ALA A 47 15.69 16.30 4.82
CA ALA A 47 14.75 15.68 3.89
C ALA A 47 14.46 14.20 4.19
N GLU A 48 15.41 13.46 4.75
CA GLU A 48 15.22 12.08 5.22
C GLU A 48 14.54 12.05 6.59
N LEU A 49 14.65 13.11 7.41
CA LEU A 49 13.95 13.20 8.69
C LEU A 49 12.43 13.28 8.49
N ASP A 50 11.97 14.02 7.47
CA ASP A 50 10.54 14.07 7.07
C ASP A 50 10.06 12.69 6.57
N GLN A 51 10.90 11.99 5.80
CA GLN A 51 10.63 10.61 5.38
C GLN A 51 10.62 9.62 6.57
N SER A 52 11.43 9.86 7.58
CA SER A 52 11.51 9.04 8.80
C SER A 52 10.37 9.32 9.76
N GLN A 53 9.89 10.56 9.85
CA GLN A 53 8.66 10.89 10.56
C GLN A 53 7.44 10.29 9.85
N ARG A 54 7.43 10.26 8.50
CA ARG A 54 6.47 9.48 7.71
C ARG A 54 6.60 7.97 7.92
N LEU A 55 7.80 7.43 8.03
CA LEU A 55 7.99 5.99 8.25
C LEU A 55 7.65 5.59 9.69
N ARG A 56 7.88 6.45 10.70
CA ARG A 56 7.44 6.21 12.08
C ARG A 56 5.92 6.29 12.22
N SER A 57 5.25 7.14 11.45
CA SER A 57 3.78 7.07 11.36
C SER A 57 3.32 5.83 10.60
N VAL A 58 4.06 5.34 9.59
CA VAL A 58 3.79 4.04 8.94
C VAL A 58 4.08 2.84 9.85
N GLU A 59 5.10 2.86 10.71
CA GLU A 59 5.42 1.77 11.65
C GLU A 59 4.42 1.70 12.81
N ASN A 60 3.93 2.84 13.31
CA ASN A 60 2.79 2.87 14.23
C ASN A 60 1.48 2.40 13.57
N VAL A 61 1.37 2.49 12.24
CA VAL A 61 0.28 1.87 11.46
C VAL A 61 0.58 0.38 11.15
N ALA A 62 1.84 -0.02 11.00
CA ALA A 62 2.24 -1.42 10.83
C ALA A 62 2.07 -2.24 12.12
N SER A 63 1.86 -1.58 13.26
CA SER A 63 1.43 -2.22 14.51
C SER A 63 -0.06 -2.56 14.54
N PHE A 64 -0.84 -2.27 13.50
CA PHE A 64 -2.07 -3.03 13.26
C PHE A 64 -1.64 -4.42 12.81
N LYS A 65 -1.49 -5.32 13.81
CA LYS A 65 -1.37 -6.77 13.62
C LYS A 65 -2.18 -7.17 12.39
N GLU A 66 -1.55 -7.88 11.46
CA GLU A 66 -2.21 -8.83 10.57
C GLU A 66 -3.13 -9.69 11.42
N ALA A 67 -4.35 -9.22 11.63
CA ALA A 67 -5.39 -9.98 12.25
C ALA A 67 -5.75 -11.04 11.23
N ALA A 68 -5.10 -12.21 11.38
CA ALA A 68 -5.46 -13.49 10.81
C ALA A 68 -6.33 -13.36 9.55
N VAL A 69 -5.68 -13.18 8.40
CA VAL A 69 -6.39 -13.32 7.11
C VAL A 69 -6.84 -14.78 7.06
N SER A 70 -8.08 -15.02 7.50
CA SER A 70 -8.84 -16.21 7.13
C SER A 70 -8.62 -16.37 5.63
N HIS A 71 -7.98 -17.46 5.21
CA HIS A 71 -7.79 -17.75 3.80
C HIS A 71 -9.17 -17.68 3.15
N TYR A 72 -9.41 -16.66 2.32
CA TYR A 72 -10.61 -16.63 1.51
C TYR A 72 -10.57 -17.90 0.67
N ASN A 73 -11.60 -18.76 0.78
CA ASN A 73 -11.75 -19.90 -0.12
C ASN A 73 -11.66 -19.35 -1.56
N ASP A 74 -10.86 -19.99 -2.41
CA ASP A 74 -10.59 -19.54 -3.80
C ASP A 74 -11.87 -19.35 -4.64
N GLN A 75 -13.00 -19.85 -4.15
CA GLN A 75 -14.32 -19.64 -4.70
C GLN A 75 -15.43 -19.72 -3.64
N PHE A 76 -16.58 -19.11 -3.92
CA PHE A 76 -17.83 -19.29 -3.16
C PHE A 76 -19.06 -19.29 -4.08
N GLU A 77 -20.17 -19.84 -3.61
CA GLU A 77 -21.42 -19.85 -4.36
C GLU A 77 -22.25 -18.60 -4.06
N PHE A 78 -22.76 -17.96 -5.10
CA PHE A 78 -23.63 -16.80 -5.02
C PHE A 78 -24.70 -16.89 -6.12
N LYS A 79 -25.98 -16.94 -5.74
CA LYS A 79 -27.13 -17.07 -6.66
C LYS A 79 -26.99 -18.21 -7.69
N GLY A 80 -26.46 -19.37 -7.27
CA GLY A 80 -26.23 -20.52 -8.16
C GLY A 80 -25.07 -20.35 -9.14
N LYS A 81 -24.24 -19.31 -8.99
CA LYS A 81 -23.00 -19.11 -9.72
C LYS A 81 -21.80 -19.26 -8.80
N THR A 82 -20.76 -19.92 -9.28
CA THR A 82 -19.46 -19.98 -8.59
C THR A 82 -18.67 -18.71 -8.85
N ILE A 83 -18.42 -17.93 -7.80
CA ILE A 83 -17.61 -16.72 -7.82
C ILE A 83 -16.19 -17.06 -7.39
N LYS A 84 -15.21 -16.76 -8.23
CA LYS A 84 -13.79 -16.99 -7.95
C LYS A 84 -13.11 -15.75 -7.38
N VAL A 85 -12.35 -15.93 -6.32
CA VAL A 85 -11.59 -14.86 -5.66
C VAL A 85 -10.12 -15.21 -5.53
N TYR A 86 -9.29 -14.18 -5.47
CA TYR A 86 -7.89 -14.32 -5.07
C TYR A 86 -7.79 -14.61 -3.57
N ALA A 87 -6.63 -15.10 -3.10
CA ALA A 87 -6.34 -15.24 -1.67
C ALA A 87 -6.51 -13.94 -0.86
N SER A 88 -6.41 -12.78 -1.54
CA SER A 88 -6.69 -11.48 -0.94
C SER A 88 -8.17 -11.15 -0.80
N GLY A 89 -9.10 -12.01 -1.24
CA GLY A 89 -10.55 -11.79 -1.23
C GLY A 89 -11.09 -10.97 -2.41
N ASN A 90 -10.22 -10.49 -3.31
CA ASN A 90 -10.61 -9.73 -4.49
C ASN A 90 -11.22 -10.65 -5.56
N LEU A 91 -12.22 -10.16 -6.30
CA LEU A 91 -12.78 -10.92 -7.42
C LEU A 91 -11.72 -11.14 -8.50
N THR A 92 -11.70 -12.35 -9.06
CA THR A 92 -10.87 -12.67 -10.23
C THR A 92 -11.44 -12.08 -11.52
N ASN A 93 -12.78 -12.00 -11.60
CA ASN A 93 -13.51 -11.43 -12.71
C ASN A 93 -14.38 -10.24 -12.25
N PRO A 94 -14.02 -8.99 -12.61
CA PRO A 94 -14.77 -7.79 -12.20
C PRO A 94 -16.20 -7.70 -12.77
N GLU A 95 -16.48 -8.44 -13.84
CA GLU A 95 -17.81 -8.54 -14.49
C GLU A 95 -18.81 -9.37 -13.67
N ASP A 96 -18.32 -10.19 -12.74
CA ASP A 96 -19.21 -10.97 -11.86
C ASP A 96 -19.85 -10.10 -10.78
N TRP A 97 -19.38 -8.86 -10.62
CA TRP A 97 -19.83 -7.93 -9.60
C TRP A 97 -21.20 -7.34 -9.91
N ASN A 98 -22.03 -7.28 -8.88
CA ASN A 98 -23.25 -6.49 -8.81
C ASN A 98 -23.43 -5.97 -7.37
N GLU A 99 -24.43 -5.11 -7.15
CA GLU A 99 -24.66 -4.48 -5.85
C GLU A 99 -24.89 -5.52 -4.74
N GLU A 100 -25.67 -6.57 -5.00
CA GLU A 100 -25.91 -7.63 -4.02
C GLU A 100 -24.64 -8.43 -3.68
N LEU A 101 -23.76 -8.67 -4.66
CA LEU A 101 -22.46 -9.29 -4.42
C LEU A 101 -21.56 -8.36 -3.58
N ALA A 102 -21.63 -7.05 -3.83
CA ALA A 102 -20.89 -6.06 -3.04
C ALA A 102 -21.32 -6.09 -1.57
N GLU A 103 -22.62 -6.24 -1.28
CA GLU A 103 -23.12 -6.39 0.08
C GLU A 103 -22.58 -7.66 0.75
N VAL A 104 -22.57 -8.79 0.03
CA VAL A 104 -21.98 -10.05 0.55
C VAL A 104 -20.49 -9.90 0.83
N LEU A 105 -19.76 -9.21 -0.05
CA LEU A 105 -18.34 -8.93 0.16
C LEU A 105 -18.13 -7.98 1.34
N ALA A 106 -18.97 -6.96 1.51
CA ALA A 106 -18.90 -6.02 2.63
C ALA A 106 -19.20 -6.70 3.97
N GLN A 107 -20.21 -7.58 4.02
CA GLN A 107 -20.52 -8.36 5.22
C GLN A 107 -19.34 -9.25 5.64
N LYS A 108 -18.64 -9.88 4.69
CA LYS A 108 -17.41 -10.65 4.96
C LYS A 108 -16.28 -9.78 5.51
N GLU A 109 -16.25 -8.51 5.13
CA GLU A 109 -15.32 -7.48 5.63
C GLU A 109 -15.77 -6.82 6.94
N GLY A 110 -16.94 -7.19 7.48
CA GLY A 110 -17.50 -6.57 8.68
C GLY A 110 -18.01 -5.15 8.46
N ILE A 111 -18.37 -4.78 7.23
CA ILE A 111 -18.90 -3.46 6.85
C ILE A 111 -20.37 -3.56 6.46
N VAL A 112 -21.17 -2.61 6.95
CA VAL A 112 -22.52 -2.34 6.45
C VAL A 112 -22.44 -1.18 5.45
N LEU A 113 -22.85 -1.42 4.21
CA LEU A 113 -22.78 -0.42 3.15
C LEU A 113 -23.83 0.67 3.36
N THR A 114 -23.36 1.91 3.51
CA THR A 114 -24.19 3.12 3.49
C THR A 114 -24.05 3.81 2.14
N ASP A 115 -24.88 4.82 1.86
CA ASP A 115 -24.81 5.65 0.64
C ASP A 115 -23.41 6.22 0.40
N GLU A 116 -22.68 6.51 1.47
CA GLU A 116 -21.31 7.06 1.41
C GLU A 116 -20.30 6.01 0.95
N HIS A 117 -20.46 4.75 1.39
CA HIS A 117 -19.66 3.63 0.88
C HIS A 117 -19.93 3.39 -0.59
N TRP A 118 -21.20 3.43 -1.01
CA TRP A 118 -21.59 3.23 -2.40
C TRP A 118 -20.97 4.25 -3.34
N LYS A 119 -20.86 5.52 -2.93
CA LYS A 119 -20.17 6.55 -3.72
C LYS A 119 -18.71 6.21 -3.95
N VAL A 120 -18.01 5.77 -2.91
CA VAL A 120 -16.60 5.35 -3.01
C VAL A 120 -16.46 4.12 -3.92
N ILE A 121 -17.29 3.11 -3.70
CA ILE A 121 -17.29 1.85 -4.47
C ILE A 121 -17.54 2.12 -5.94
N ASN A 122 -18.56 2.91 -6.27
CA ASN A 122 -18.92 3.25 -7.64
C ASN A 122 -17.84 4.10 -8.32
N TYR A 123 -17.22 5.03 -7.58
CA TYR A 123 -16.06 5.77 -8.08
C TYR A 123 -14.89 4.85 -8.41
N LEU A 124 -14.53 3.93 -7.49
CA LEU A 124 -13.45 2.96 -7.71
C LEU A 124 -13.71 2.12 -8.95
N ARG A 125 -14.94 1.62 -9.13
CA ARG A 125 -15.34 0.86 -10.32
C ARG A 125 -15.24 1.69 -11.59
N LYS A 126 -15.85 2.87 -11.60
CA LYS A 126 -15.80 3.78 -12.76
C LYS A 126 -14.37 4.10 -13.16
N PHE A 127 -13.52 4.42 -12.19
CA PHE A 127 -12.11 4.73 -12.44
C PHE A 127 -11.36 3.51 -13.00
N TYR A 128 -11.57 2.32 -12.44
CA TYR A 128 -10.94 1.10 -12.93
C TYR A 128 -11.38 0.74 -14.36
N PHE A 129 -12.67 0.78 -14.67
CA PHE A 129 -13.14 0.49 -16.03
C PHE A 129 -12.72 1.56 -17.04
N GLN A 130 -12.44 2.79 -16.59
CA GLN A 130 -11.96 3.87 -17.45
C GLN A 130 -10.45 3.83 -17.69
N TYR A 131 -9.65 3.47 -16.68
CA TYR A 131 -8.19 3.61 -16.72
C TYR A 131 -7.40 2.29 -16.54
N GLY A 132 -8.07 1.19 -16.20
CA GLY A 132 -7.45 -0.13 -15.99
C GLY A 132 -6.66 -0.28 -14.68
N ILE A 133 -6.63 0.75 -13.84
CA ILE A 133 -5.89 0.78 -12.57
C ILE A 133 -6.77 1.34 -11.44
N ALA A 134 -6.46 0.99 -10.19
CA ALA A 134 -7.12 1.60 -9.04
C ALA A 134 -6.59 3.04 -8.81
N PRO A 135 -7.44 4.01 -8.44
CA PRO A 135 -7.00 5.37 -8.19
C PRO A 135 -6.13 5.45 -6.93
N MET A 136 -5.18 6.38 -6.92
CA MET A 136 -4.48 6.74 -5.69
C MET A 136 -5.48 7.32 -4.68
N VAL A 137 -5.29 7.01 -3.40
CA VAL A 137 -6.15 7.48 -2.31
C VAL A 137 -6.33 9.02 -2.33
N LYS A 138 -5.28 9.79 -2.66
CA LYS A 138 -5.35 11.25 -2.84
C LYS A 138 -6.29 11.70 -3.98
N VAL A 139 -6.31 10.96 -5.09
CA VAL A 139 -7.16 11.28 -6.25
C VAL A 139 -8.62 10.94 -5.93
N LEU A 140 -8.85 9.82 -5.23
CA LEU A 140 -10.15 9.46 -4.67
C LEU A 140 -10.71 10.59 -3.79
N PHE A 141 -9.92 11.11 -2.84
CA PHE A 141 -10.33 12.21 -1.96
C PHE A 141 -10.73 13.47 -2.72
N LYS A 142 -9.91 13.87 -3.70
CA LYS A 142 -10.15 15.08 -4.48
C LYS A 142 -11.49 14.98 -5.23
N HIS A 143 -11.70 13.87 -5.95
CA HIS A 143 -12.95 13.64 -6.67
C HIS A 143 -14.17 13.54 -5.75
N MET A 144 -14.03 12.85 -4.62
CA MET A 144 -15.13 12.76 -3.64
C MET A 144 -15.48 14.11 -3.04
N THR A 145 -14.49 14.95 -2.73
CA THR A 145 -14.71 16.30 -2.21
C THR A 145 -15.46 17.17 -3.23
N GLU A 146 -15.07 17.05 -4.51
CA GLU A 146 -15.71 17.76 -5.63
C GLU A 146 -17.17 17.29 -5.84
N GLU A 147 -17.45 15.98 -5.79
CA GLU A 147 -18.79 15.42 -5.99
C GLU A 147 -19.72 15.56 -4.78
N LEU A 148 -19.19 15.48 -3.56
CA LEU A 148 -19.97 15.51 -2.31
C LEU A 148 -20.17 16.92 -1.75
N GLY A 149 -19.45 17.92 -2.25
CA GLY A 149 -19.55 19.31 -1.80
C GLY A 149 -19.15 19.53 -0.34
N LYS A 150 -18.59 18.52 0.34
CA LYS A 150 -18.12 18.61 1.73
C LYS A 150 -16.61 18.77 1.73
N TYR A 151 -16.17 19.97 2.10
CA TYR A 151 -14.78 20.44 2.12
C TYR A 151 -13.85 19.67 3.07
N GLU A 152 -14.37 18.71 3.85
CA GLU A 152 -13.66 18.03 4.93
C GLU A 152 -13.83 16.50 4.90
N THR A 153 -13.77 15.87 3.72
CA THR A 153 -13.45 14.42 3.70
C THR A 153 -11.94 14.23 3.89
N HIS A 154 -11.48 14.50 5.11
CA HIS A 154 -10.12 14.18 5.53
C HIS A 154 -9.86 12.67 5.39
N GLU A 155 -8.60 12.29 5.28
CA GLU A 155 -8.17 10.89 5.17
C GLU A 155 -8.87 9.99 6.21
N ASP A 156 -9.02 10.50 7.42
CA ASP A 156 -9.75 9.92 8.53
C ASP A 156 -11.19 9.52 8.21
N TYR A 157 -11.91 10.27 7.37
CA TYR A 157 -13.31 9.99 7.05
C TYR A 157 -13.45 8.75 6.17
N VAL A 158 -12.65 8.61 5.11
CA VAL A 158 -12.70 7.40 4.28
C VAL A 158 -12.09 6.20 5.02
N HIS A 159 -11.11 6.43 5.90
CA HIS A 159 -10.64 5.39 6.81
C HIS A 159 -11.70 4.95 7.82
N LYS A 160 -12.64 5.82 8.21
CA LYS A 160 -13.82 5.42 9.00
C LYS A 160 -14.81 4.58 8.18
N LEU A 161 -15.00 4.90 6.90
CA LEU A 161 -15.84 4.09 6.00
C LEU A 161 -15.20 2.73 5.71
N PHE A 162 -13.89 2.69 5.51
CA PHE A 162 -13.13 1.47 5.24
C PHE A 162 -12.00 1.32 6.25
N PRO A 163 -12.24 0.72 7.45
CA PRO A 163 -11.24 0.54 8.49
C PRO A 163 -10.01 -0.27 8.03
N GLY A 164 -10.20 -1.20 7.08
CA GLY A 164 -9.15 -1.95 6.41
C GLY A 164 -8.44 -1.20 5.28
N GLY A 165 -8.75 0.09 5.12
CA GLY A 165 -8.19 1.01 4.13
C GLY A 165 -8.94 1.03 2.80
N PRO A 166 -9.20 2.22 2.21
CA PRO A 166 -9.99 2.33 0.98
C PRO A 166 -9.35 1.60 -0.22
N ALA A 167 -8.03 1.62 -0.32
CA ALA A 167 -7.33 0.97 -1.43
C ALA A 167 -7.42 -0.57 -1.37
N LYS A 168 -7.40 -1.16 -0.16
CA LYS A 168 -7.39 -2.62 0.01
C LYS A 168 -8.80 -3.17 0.21
N GLN A 169 -9.51 -2.65 1.21
CA GLN A 169 -10.86 -3.09 1.56
C GLN A 169 -11.89 -2.53 0.59
N GLY A 170 -11.80 -1.25 0.23
CA GLY A 170 -12.71 -0.63 -0.74
C GLY A 170 -12.61 -1.27 -2.13
N SER A 171 -11.39 -1.56 -2.63
CA SER A 171 -11.21 -2.25 -3.92
C SER A 171 -11.77 -3.67 -3.93
N ARG A 172 -11.63 -4.39 -2.81
CA ARG A 172 -12.18 -5.75 -2.63
C ARG A 172 -13.71 -5.74 -2.71
N ILE A 173 -14.36 -4.86 -1.96
CA ILE A 173 -15.83 -4.71 -1.95
C ILE A 173 -16.33 -4.21 -3.31
N ALA A 174 -15.57 -3.33 -3.97
CA ALA A 174 -15.83 -2.86 -5.32
C ALA A 174 -15.65 -3.93 -6.40
N GLY A 175 -15.24 -5.15 -6.03
CA GLY A 175 -15.06 -6.26 -6.97
C GLY A 175 -13.90 -6.07 -7.93
N LEU A 176 -12.93 -5.21 -7.57
CA LEU A 176 -11.76 -4.94 -8.40
C LEU A 176 -10.72 -6.04 -8.16
N PRO A 177 -9.95 -6.41 -9.20
CA PRO A 177 -8.87 -7.37 -9.03
C PRO A 177 -7.78 -6.75 -8.16
N ARG A 178 -6.89 -7.60 -7.63
CA ARG A 178 -5.76 -7.11 -6.84
C ARG A 178 -5.00 -6.04 -7.64
N PRO A 179 -4.73 -4.85 -7.06
CA PRO A 179 -3.99 -3.81 -7.77
C PRO A 179 -2.64 -4.35 -8.22
N GLN A 180 -2.40 -4.34 -9.53
CA GLN A 180 -1.10 -4.66 -10.13
C GLN A 180 -0.20 -3.43 -9.93
N GLY A 181 0.46 -3.31 -8.76
CA GLY A 181 1.36 -2.18 -8.53
C GLY A 181 1.67 -1.85 -7.07
N CYS A 182 2.44 -2.72 -6.42
CA CYS A 182 3.56 -2.34 -5.57
C CYS A 182 4.58 -3.47 -5.72
N ILE A 183 5.40 -3.37 -6.77
CA ILE A 183 6.70 -4.03 -6.80
C ILE A 183 7.58 -3.15 -5.92
N ASP A 184 7.72 -3.54 -4.66
CA ASP A 184 8.76 -3.01 -3.80
C ASP A 184 10.08 -3.54 -4.37
N GLY A 185 10.70 -2.76 -5.25
CA GLY A 185 12.04 -2.96 -5.78
C GLY A 185 13.06 -2.17 -4.98
#